data_AF-A0AAN1XWS1-F1
#
_entry.id   AF-A0AAN1XWS1-F1
#
_cell.length_a   1.000
_cell.length_b   1.000
_cell.length_c   1.000
_cell.angle_alpha   90.00
_cell.angle_beta   90.00
_cell.angle_gamma   90.00
#
_symmetry.space_group_name_H-M   'P 1'
#
loop_
_entity.id
_entity.type
_entity.pdbx_description
1 polymer ?
#
loop_
_entity_poly.entity_id
_entity_poly.type
_entity_poly.pdbx_seq_one_letter_code
_entity_poly.pdbx_strand_id
1 'polypeptide(L)'
;MHPSDAPSTPRRVAWAAVTAIIATVLFVLATSDVVYEITSPPQFSWHVVLRKAYSIVAFALVGFTADKALGMTARPLLRGAVLIAVYSGAIEIAQKFSGSHEGPVWNAIDVACGAAGGWLGVAASRFRKPR
;
A
#
# COMPACT_ATOMS: atom_id res chain seq x y z
N MET A 1 2.77 29.30 11.67
CA MET A 1 2.65 28.44 10.47
C MET A 1 2.02 29.30 9.40
N HIS A 2 2.77 29.66 8.36
CA HIS A 2 2.36 30.67 7.39
C HIS A 2 1.37 30.02 6.39
N PRO A 3 0.30 30.72 5.92
CA PRO A 3 -0.68 30.17 4.98
C PRO A 3 -0.11 29.65 3.64
N SER A 4 1.15 29.91 3.36
CA SER A 4 1.90 29.55 2.15
C SER A 4 2.46 28.11 2.13
N ASP A 5 2.29 27.32 3.19
CA ASP A 5 2.87 25.97 3.29
C ASP A 5 2.01 24.84 2.67
N ALA A 6 0.83 25.16 2.13
CA ALA A 6 -0.01 24.17 1.47
C ALA A 6 0.57 23.81 0.08
N PRO A 7 0.81 22.53 -0.25
CA PRO A 7 1.27 22.17 -1.59
C PRO A 7 0.26 22.64 -2.64
N SER A 8 0.76 23.35 -3.65
CA SER A 8 -0.03 23.88 -4.76
C SER A 8 -0.84 22.77 -5.44
N THR A 9 -2.05 23.10 -5.88
CA THR A 9 -2.97 22.16 -6.55
C THR A 9 -2.30 21.31 -7.65
N PRO A 10 -1.43 21.86 -8.53
CA PRO A 10 -0.74 21.06 -9.55
C PRO A 10 0.16 19.97 -8.98
N ARG A 11 0.86 20.24 -7.86
CA ARG A 11 1.73 19.26 -7.21
C ARG A 11 0.92 18.10 -6.62
N ARG A 12 -0.26 18.39 -6.04
CA ARG A 12 -1.15 17.35 -5.51
C ARG A 12 -1.70 16.47 -6.63
N VAL A 13 -2.08 17.07 -7.76
CA VAL A 13 -2.53 16.32 -8.95
C VAL A 13 -1.43 15.41 -9.48
N ALA A 14 -0.18 15.89 -9.57
CA ALA A 14 0.94 15.06 -9.97
C ALA A 14 1.16 13.87 -9.02
N TRP A 15 1.08 14.08 -7.71
CA TRP A 15 1.16 12.97 -6.74
C TRP A 15 -0.03 12.03 -6.82
N ALA A 16 -1.24 12.51 -7.11
CA ALA A 16 -2.40 11.67 -7.35
C ALA A 16 -2.19 10.76 -8.57
N ALA A 17 -1.67 11.30 -9.67
CA ALA A 17 -1.32 10.52 -10.86
C ALA A 17 -0.25 9.47 -10.54
N VAL A 18 0.83 9.84 -9.85
CA VAL A 18 1.88 8.89 -9.41
C VAL A 18 1.30 7.79 -8.51
N THR A 19 0.45 8.16 -7.55
CA THR A 19 -0.21 7.20 -6.65
C THR A 19 -1.08 6.23 -7.44
N ALA A 20 -1.90 6.74 -8.36
CA ALA A 20 -2.76 5.92 -9.20
C ALA A 20 -1.96 4.95 -10.07
N ILE A 21 -0.87 5.41 -10.71
CA ILE A 21 0.00 4.55 -11.53
C ILE A 21 0.63 3.44 -10.67
N ILE A 22 1.23 3.80 -9.53
CA ILE A 22 1.88 2.82 -8.64
C ILE A 22 0.86 1.82 -8.10
N ALA A 23 -0.31 2.29 -7.64
CA ALA A 23 -1.38 1.43 -7.16
C ALA A 23 -1.83 0.48 -8.27
N THR A 24 -2.13 0.97 -9.48
CA THR A 24 -2.54 0.10 -10.60
C THR A 24 -1.49 -0.95 -10.94
N VAL A 25 -0.21 -0.57 -11.03
CA VAL A 25 0.88 -1.53 -11.31
C VAL A 25 0.95 -2.59 -10.21
N LEU A 26 0.95 -2.18 -8.94
CA LEU A 26 1.02 -3.12 -7.82
C LEU A 26 -0.22 -4.01 -7.71
N PHE A 27 -1.40 -3.50 -8.05
CA PHE A 27 -2.63 -4.29 -8.11
C PHE A 27 -2.49 -5.41 -9.14
N VAL A 28 -2.08 -5.08 -10.36
CA VAL A 28 -1.88 -6.05 -11.45
C VAL A 28 -0.83 -7.10 -11.06
N LEU A 29 0.29 -6.67 -10.46
CA LEU A 29 1.33 -7.58 -9.99
C LEU A 29 0.83 -8.49 -8.86
N ALA A 30 0.04 -7.98 -7.92
CA ALA A 30 -0.51 -8.76 -6.82
C ALA A 30 -1.53 -9.81 -7.28
N THR A 31 -2.22 -9.56 -8.40
CA THR A 31 -3.20 -10.50 -8.99
C THR A 31 -2.61 -11.45 -10.03
N SER A 32 -1.28 -11.45 -10.22
CA SER A 32 -0.62 -12.26 -11.25
C SER A 32 -0.04 -13.55 -10.68
N ASP A 33 -0.43 -14.70 -11.23
CA ASP A 33 0.12 -16.01 -10.86
C ASP A 33 1.61 -16.11 -11.15
N VAL A 34 2.09 -15.50 -12.24
CA VAL A 34 3.52 -15.48 -12.58
C VAL A 34 4.33 -14.77 -11.49
N VAL A 35 3.86 -13.62 -11.02
CA VAL A 35 4.52 -12.86 -9.94
C VAL A 35 4.45 -13.64 -8.63
N TYR A 36 3.32 -14.30 -8.37
CA TYR A 36 3.14 -15.17 -7.22
C TYR A 36 4.21 -16.29 -7.19
N GLU A 37 4.37 -17.03 -8.29
CA GLU A 37 5.32 -18.14 -8.37
C GLU A 37 6.78 -17.67 -8.17
N ILE A 38 7.14 -16.54 -8.79
CA ILE A 38 8.49 -15.97 -8.67
C ILE A 38 8.78 -15.47 -7.24
N THR A 39 7.82 -14.83 -6.60
CA THR A 39 7.99 -14.24 -5.26
C THR A 39 7.75 -15.23 -4.12
N SER A 40 7.22 -16.42 -4.44
CA SER A 40 7.02 -17.47 -3.45
C SER A 40 7.33 -18.88 -3.96
N PRO A 41 8.62 -19.15 -4.27
CA PRO A 41 9.01 -20.47 -4.72
C PRO A 41 8.73 -21.52 -3.63
N PRO A 42 8.00 -22.61 -3.92
CA PRO A 42 7.57 -23.59 -2.93
C PRO A 42 8.75 -24.33 -2.28
N GLN A 43 9.92 -24.38 -2.93
CA GLN A 43 11.15 -24.92 -2.35
C GLN A 43 11.71 -24.11 -1.17
N PHE A 44 11.21 -22.90 -0.90
CA PHE A 44 11.72 -22.03 0.16
C PHE A 44 10.73 -21.95 1.33
N SER A 45 11.03 -22.60 2.47
CA SER A 45 10.10 -22.73 3.60
C SER A 45 9.56 -21.42 4.20
N TRP A 46 10.22 -20.29 3.95
CA TRP A 46 9.82 -18.96 4.43
C TRP A 46 9.16 -18.10 3.34
N HIS A 47 8.76 -18.70 2.21
CA HIS A 47 8.21 -17.97 1.07
C HIS A 47 6.95 -17.14 1.42
N VAL A 48 6.12 -17.64 2.35
CA VAL A 48 4.91 -16.92 2.81
C VAL A 48 5.31 -15.63 3.53
N VAL A 49 6.23 -15.72 4.50
CA VAL A 49 6.68 -14.57 5.30
C VAL A 49 7.37 -13.54 4.39
N LEU A 50 8.20 -14.01 3.47
CA LEU A 50 8.87 -13.16 2.48
C LEU A 50 7.85 -12.41 1.61
N ARG A 51 6.81 -13.08 1.13
CA ARG A 51 5.74 -12.44 0.34
C ARG A 51 4.99 -11.39 1.15
N LYS A 52 4.65 -11.68 2.41
CA LYS A 52 4.01 -10.68 3.28
C LYS A 52 4.94 -9.49 3.55
N ALA A 53 6.26 -9.69 3.67
CA ALA A 53 7.22 -8.59 3.78
C ALA A 53 7.25 -7.70 2.52
N TYR A 54 7.26 -8.30 1.32
CA TYR A 54 7.15 -7.53 0.06
C TYR A 54 5.85 -6.72 -0.01
N SER A 55 4.74 -7.30 0.45
CA SER A 55 3.45 -6.60 0.48
C SER A 55 3.51 -5.34 1.35
N ILE A 56 4.12 -5.40 2.55
CA ILE A 56 4.24 -4.26 3.46
C ILE A 56 5.03 -3.12 2.80
N VAL A 57 6.13 -3.44 2.11
CA VAL A 57 6.94 -2.45 1.38
C VAL A 57 6.15 -1.82 0.24
N ALA A 58 5.44 -2.63 -0.55
CA ALA A 58 4.58 -2.16 -1.64
C ALA A 58 3.46 -1.24 -1.12
N PHE A 59 2.79 -1.65 -0.05
CA PHE A 59 1.75 -0.88 0.64
C PHE A 59 2.28 0.40 1.28
N ALA A 60 3.51 0.39 1.81
CA ALA A 60 4.18 1.60 2.29
C ALA A 60 4.48 2.59 1.17
N LEU A 61 4.87 2.10 -0.01
CA LEU A 61 5.06 2.97 -1.17
C LEU A 61 3.74 3.64 -1.59
N VAL A 62 2.63 2.90 -1.66
CA VAL A 62 1.30 3.46 -1.98
C VAL A 62 0.83 4.43 -0.89
N GLY A 63 0.98 4.07 0.38
CA GLY A 63 0.61 4.96 1.50
C GLY A 63 1.41 6.26 1.51
N PHE A 64 2.70 6.20 1.19
CA PHE A 64 3.56 7.37 1.09
C PHE A 64 3.15 8.32 -0.05
N THR A 65 2.88 7.78 -1.24
CA THR A 65 2.46 8.60 -2.39
C THR A 65 1.06 9.16 -2.18
N ALA A 66 0.15 8.37 -1.59
CA ALA A 66 -1.19 8.80 -1.20
C ALA A 66 -1.15 9.96 -0.17
N ASP A 67 -0.28 9.95 0.84
CA ASP A 67 -0.19 11.09 1.79
C ASP A 67 0.29 12.38 1.13
N LYS A 68 1.07 12.29 0.04
CA LYS A 68 1.48 13.47 -0.73
C LYS A 68 0.40 13.98 -1.67
N ALA A 69 -0.43 13.07 -2.19
CA ALA A 69 -1.58 13.41 -3.03
C ALA A 69 -2.70 14.04 -2.19
N LEU A 70 -2.94 13.47 -1.01
CA LEU A 70 -4.02 13.87 -0.12
C LEU A 70 -3.58 15.03 0.77
N GLY A 71 -4.46 16.03 0.92
CA GLY A 71 -4.18 17.21 1.73
C GLY A 71 -3.96 16.91 3.22
N MET A 72 -3.82 17.98 4.01
CA MET A 72 -3.66 17.88 5.46
C MET A 72 -4.86 17.20 6.13
N THR A 73 -4.60 16.46 7.22
CA THR A 73 -5.62 15.85 8.08
C THR A 73 -5.09 15.78 9.51
N ALA A 74 -5.99 15.74 10.49
CA ALA A 74 -5.65 15.60 11.90
C ALA A 74 -5.13 14.18 12.24
N ARG A 75 -5.46 13.16 11.44
CA ARG A 75 -5.10 11.75 11.70
C ARG A 75 -4.44 11.10 10.48
N PRO A 76 -3.26 11.57 10.04
CA PRO A 76 -2.66 11.13 8.78
C PRO A 76 -2.25 9.66 8.78
N LEU A 77 -1.71 9.17 9.90
CA LEU A 77 -1.32 7.77 10.05
C LEU A 77 -2.52 6.82 9.97
N LEU A 78 -3.62 7.16 10.65
CA LEU A 78 -4.87 6.39 10.59
C LEU A 78 -5.48 6.43 9.18
N ARG A 79 -5.47 7.59 8.51
CA ARG A 79 -5.94 7.71 7.12
C ARG A 79 -5.13 6.80 6.20
N GLY A 80 -3.81 6.80 6.32
CA GLY A 80 -2.92 5.92 5.56
C GLY A 80 -3.23 4.45 5.82
N ALA A 81 -3.33 4.05 7.09
CA ALA A 81 -3.64 2.68 7.46
C ALA A 81 -5.00 2.21 6.89
N VAL A 82 -6.06 3.00 7.05
CA VAL A 82 -7.40 2.66 6.55
C VAL A 82 -7.43 2.61 5.03
N LEU A 83 -6.85 3.60 4.35
CA LEU A 83 -6.86 3.66 2.89
C LEU A 83 -6.15 2.45 2.28
N ILE A 84 -5.03 2.03 2.86
CA ILE A 84 -4.28 0.89 2.33
C ILE A 84 -4.87 -0.45 2.78
N ALA A 85 -5.52 -0.52 3.95
CA ALA A 85 -6.33 -1.69 4.32
C ALA A 85 -7.49 -1.92 3.34
N VAL A 86 -8.19 -0.85 2.93
CA VAL A 86 -9.25 -0.92 1.92
C VAL A 86 -8.68 -1.35 0.56
N TYR A 87 -7.56 -0.77 0.14
CA TYR A 87 -6.88 -1.14 -1.10
C TYR A 87 -6.42 -2.61 -1.10
N SER A 88 -5.83 -3.09 0.00
CA SER A 88 -5.47 -4.49 0.18
C SER A 88 -6.70 -5.41 0.14
N GLY A 89 -7.80 -5.03 0.79
CA GLY A 89 -9.06 -5.78 0.69
C GLY A 89 -9.61 -5.86 -0.73
N ALA A 90 -9.40 -4.83 -1.56
CA ALA A 90 -9.78 -4.89 -2.97
C ALA A 90 -8.92 -5.88 -3.78
N ILE A 91 -7.62 -5.99 -3.47
CA ILE A 91 -6.73 -7.01 -4.06
C ILE A 91 -7.22 -8.41 -3.68
N GLU A 92 -7.54 -8.64 -2.41
CA GLU A 92 -8.06 -9.93 -1.93
C GLU A 92 -9.34 -10.35 -2.67
N ILE A 93 -10.28 -9.40 -2.86
CA ILE A 93 -11.51 -9.63 -3.62
C ILE A 93 -11.18 -10.02 -5.07
N ALA A 94 -10.24 -9.32 -5.71
CA ALA A 94 -9.84 -9.62 -7.08
C ALA A 94 -9.15 -10.98 -7.21
N GLN A 95 -8.24 -11.31 -6.30
CA GLN A 95 -7.59 -12.63 -6.24
C GLN A 95 -8.60 -13.75 -6.03
N LYS A 96 -9.66 -13.53 -5.24
CA LYS A 96 -10.75 -14.50 -5.07
C LYS A 96 -11.51 -14.77 -6.37
N PHE A 97 -11.74 -13.74 -7.20
CA PHE A 97 -12.33 -13.94 -8.54
C PHE A 97 -11.39 -14.65 -9.51
N SER A 98 -10.07 -14.54 -9.31
CA SER A 98 -9.05 -15.26 -10.09
C SER A 98 -8.78 -16.69 -9.60
N GLY A 99 -9.51 -17.18 -8.59
CA GLY A 99 -9.37 -18.55 -8.09
C GLY A 99 -8.34 -18.73 -6.96
N SER A 100 -8.01 -17.68 -6.20
CA SER A 100 -7.20 -17.83 -4.98
C SER A 100 -7.92 -18.68 -3.93
N HIS A 101 -7.17 -19.59 -3.29
CA HIS A 101 -7.65 -20.56 -2.30
C HIS A 101 -7.20 -20.21 -0.86
N GLU A 102 -6.67 -19.01 -0.60
CA GLU A 102 -6.28 -18.61 0.76
C GLU A 102 -7.51 -18.51 1.68
N GLY A 103 -7.38 -19.02 2.91
CA GLY A 103 -8.47 -19.04 3.89
C GLY A 103 -8.70 -17.66 4.54
N PRO A 104 -9.89 -17.40 5.13
CA PRO A 104 -10.28 -16.07 5.62
C PRO A 104 -9.31 -15.45 6.64
N VAL A 105 -8.58 -16.27 7.39
CA VAL A 105 -7.54 -15.82 8.33
C VAL A 105 -6.34 -15.22 7.59
N TRP A 106 -5.91 -15.82 6.48
CA TRP A 106 -4.79 -15.31 5.69
C TRP A 106 -5.15 -13.99 5.01
N ASN A 107 -6.36 -13.87 4.47
CA ASN A 107 -6.86 -12.62 3.91
C ASN A 107 -6.91 -11.49 4.95
N ALA A 108 -7.27 -11.82 6.20
CA ALA A 108 -7.23 -10.85 7.30
C ALA A 108 -5.80 -10.39 7.63
N ILE A 109 -4.82 -11.30 7.55
CA ILE A 109 -3.40 -10.98 7.69
C ILE A 109 -2.95 -10.06 6.56
N ASP A 110 -3.35 -10.29 5.32
CA ASP A 110 -3.02 -9.41 4.19
C ASP A 110 -3.55 -7.99 4.38
N VAL A 111 -4.81 -7.86 4.80
CA VAL A 111 -5.40 -6.55 5.11
C VAL A 111 -4.65 -5.86 6.26
N ALA A 112 -4.23 -6.61 7.28
CA ALA A 112 -3.42 -6.09 8.38
C ALA A 112 -2.03 -5.63 7.91
N CYS A 113 -1.39 -6.39 7.01
CA CYS A 113 -0.15 -6.00 6.34
C CYS A 113 -0.35 -4.73 5.50
N GLY A 114 -1.50 -4.60 4.82
CA GLY A 114 -1.93 -3.37 4.15
C GLY A 114 -2.01 -2.19 5.08
N ALA A 115 -2.71 -2.33 6.21
CA ALA A 115 -2.83 -1.29 7.21
C ALA A 115 -1.45 -0.87 7.77
N ALA A 116 -0.59 -1.84 8.08
CA ALA A 116 0.76 -1.59 8.58
C ALA A 116 1.63 -0.88 7.54
N GLY A 117 1.61 -1.33 6.29
CA GLY A 117 2.31 -0.68 5.18
C GLY A 117 1.84 0.75 5.00
N GLY A 118 0.53 0.99 4.94
CA GLY A 118 -0.03 2.33 4.84
C GLY A 118 0.40 3.25 5.98
N TRP A 119 0.35 2.76 7.22
CA TRP A 119 0.85 3.50 8.38
C TRP A 119 2.34 3.86 8.23
N LEU A 120 3.19 2.90 7.85
CA LEU A 120 4.63 3.08 7.68
C LEU A 120 4.97 4.08 6.56
N GLY A 121 4.26 3.99 5.43
CA GLY A 121 4.41 4.91 4.31
C GLY A 121 4.15 6.36 4.71
N VAL A 122 3.07 6.59 5.46
CA VAL A 122 2.78 7.91 5.99
C VAL A 122 3.82 8.33 7.04
N ALA A 123 4.22 7.45 7.96
CA ALA A 123 5.25 7.76 8.95
C ALA A 123 6.58 8.21 8.31
N ALA A 124 7.04 7.49 7.27
CA ALA A 124 8.24 7.82 6.51
C ALA A 124 8.19 9.22 5.86
N SER A 125 7.00 9.66 5.41
CA SER A 125 6.82 11.02 4.87
C SER A 125 7.06 12.13 5.90
N ARG A 126 6.88 11.82 7.20
CA ARG A 126 6.98 12.78 8.29
C ARG A 126 8.39 12.91 8.84
N PHE A 127 9.17 11.82 8.86
CA PHE A 127 10.58 11.86 9.30
C PHE A 127 11.49 12.67 8.38
N ARG A 128 11.09 12.87 7.11
CA ARG A 128 11.91 13.58 6.11
C ARG A 128 11.87 15.11 6.20
N LYS A 129 11.18 15.69 7.19
CA LYS A 129 11.24 17.13 7.50
C LYS A 129 12.12 17.36 8.74
N PRO A 130 13.42 17.68 8.61
CA PRO A 130 14.05 18.52 9.61
C PRO A 130 13.35 19.88 9.58
N ARG A 131 13.11 20.45 10.77
CA ARG A 131 12.52 21.78 10.95
C ARG A 131 13.33 22.86 10.26
#